data_AF-A0AAV2RC08-F1
#
_entry.id   AF-A0AAV2RC08-F1
#
_cell.length_a   1.000
_cell.length_b   1.000
_cell.length_c   1.000
_cell.angle_alpha   90.00
_cell.angle_beta   90.00
_cell.angle_gamma   90.00
#
_symmetry.space_group_name_H-M   'P 1'
#
loop_
_entity.id
_entity.type
_entity.pdbx_description
1 polymer ?
#
loop_
_entity_poly.entity_id
_entity_poly.type
_entity_poly.pdbx_seq_one_letter_code
_entity_poly.pdbx_strand_id
1 'polypeptide(L)'
;PDQDVTTVQGIYPKFDDSEQIYSNFSKKVPLDNLESYLIGAATSIETELEFKSVPMTVEKSTSAGKILVNKLKNRYGNNLPFDENRVILPKIPNQDNSDYINASY
;
A
#
# COMPACT_ATOMS: atom_id res chain seq x y z
N PRO A 1 15.87 -22.27 20.67
CA PRO A 1 14.88 -21.42 21.35
C PRO A 1 14.06 -20.68 20.30
N ASP A 2 13.04 -21.38 19.83
CA ASP A 2 12.01 -20.87 18.93
C ASP A 2 11.25 -19.72 19.61
N GLN A 3 11.22 -18.56 18.97
CA GLN A 3 10.28 -17.51 19.32
C GLN A 3 9.13 -17.62 18.34
N ASP A 4 8.04 -18.17 18.88
CA ASP A 4 6.72 -18.28 18.30
C ASP A 4 6.28 -16.94 17.72
N VAL A 5 6.17 -16.86 16.39
CA VAL A 5 5.61 -15.68 15.71
C VAL A 5 4.10 -15.82 15.79
N THR A 6 3.54 -15.37 16.91
CA THR A 6 2.09 -15.28 17.10
C THR A 6 1.49 -14.45 15.99
N THR A 7 0.75 -15.10 15.10
CA THR A 7 -0.08 -14.49 14.06
C THR A 7 -1.06 -13.51 14.72
N VAL A 8 -0.81 -12.21 14.57
CA VAL A 8 -1.72 -11.14 14.99
C VAL A 8 -2.84 -11.03 13.95
N GLN A 9 -3.72 -12.02 13.91
CA GLN A 9 -4.73 -12.20 12.85
C GLN A 9 -6.12 -11.66 13.24
N GLY A 10 -6.22 -10.66 14.14
CA GLY A 10 -7.49 -10.41 14.85
C GLY A 10 -7.97 -8.98 15.09
N ILE A 11 -7.36 -7.92 14.54
CA ILE A 11 -7.80 -6.53 14.86
C ILE A 11 -7.96 -5.63 13.62
N TYR A 12 -8.34 -6.18 12.47
CA TYR A 12 -8.73 -5.34 11.33
C TYR A 12 -10.11 -5.78 10.86
N PRO A 13 -11.08 -4.84 10.81
CA PRO A 13 -12.41 -5.15 10.27
C PRO A 13 -12.25 -5.56 8.80
N LYS A 14 -12.96 -6.63 8.42
CA LYS A 14 -13.06 -7.03 7.01
C LYS A 14 -13.78 -5.91 6.25
N PHE A 15 -13.19 -5.46 5.16
CA PHE A 15 -13.77 -4.42 4.32
C PHE A 15 -14.59 -5.06 3.18
N ASP A 16 -15.75 -4.46 2.92
CA ASP A 16 -16.54 -4.72 1.72
C ASP A 16 -15.99 -3.83 0.59
N ASP A 17 -15.58 -4.43 -0.53
CA ASP A 17 -15.08 -3.74 -1.72
C ASP A 17 -16.12 -2.78 -2.34
N SER A 18 -17.37 -2.84 -1.90
CA SER A 18 -18.44 -1.92 -2.31
C SER A 18 -18.41 -0.56 -1.61
N GLU A 19 -17.68 -0.41 -0.49
CA GLU A 19 -17.61 0.85 0.25
C GLU A 19 -16.45 1.74 -0.21
N GLN A 20 -16.75 3.03 -0.36
CA GLN A 20 -15.93 4.08 -0.93
C GLN A 20 -14.62 4.34 -0.16
N ILE A 21 -13.64 3.46 -0.28
CA ILE A 21 -12.27 3.64 0.25
C ILE A 21 -11.52 4.83 -0.39
N TYR A 22 -12.11 5.51 -1.38
CA TYR A 22 -11.56 6.69 -2.05
C TYR A 22 -12.38 7.97 -1.84
N SER A 23 -13.26 8.05 -0.85
CA SER A 23 -14.13 9.23 -0.65
C SER A 23 -13.35 10.55 -0.53
N ASN A 24 -12.18 10.55 0.11
CA ASN A 24 -11.32 11.75 0.23
C ASN A 24 -10.42 12.04 -0.98
N PHE A 25 -10.21 11.08 -1.89
CA PHE A 25 -9.49 11.36 -3.16
C PHE A 25 -10.31 12.23 -4.12
N SER A 26 -11.60 12.46 -3.83
CA SER A 26 -12.50 13.22 -4.69
C SER A 26 -12.46 14.73 -4.42
N LYS A 27 -11.76 15.20 -3.37
CA LYS A 27 -11.65 16.64 -3.07
C LYS A 27 -10.72 17.30 -4.10
N LYS A 28 -11.34 17.90 -5.12
CA LYS A 28 -10.64 18.66 -6.15
C LYS A 28 -10.44 20.10 -5.66
N VAL A 29 -9.21 20.60 -5.78
CA VAL A 29 -8.91 22.03 -5.59
C VAL A 29 -8.90 22.69 -6.98
N PRO A 30 -9.84 23.61 -7.29
CA PRO A 30 -9.81 24.36 -8.54
C PRO A 30 -8.50 25.14 -8.67
N LEU A 31 -7.97 25.27 -9.90
CA LEU A 31 -6.70 25.94 -10.15
C LEU A 31 -6.69 27.38 -9.61
N ASP A 32 -7.79 28.12 -9.82
CA ASP A 32 -7.96 29.50 -9.35
C ASP A 32 -7.88 29.64 -7.83
N ASN A 33 -8.07 28.54 -7.09
CA ASN A 33 -8.08 28.50 -5.63
C ASN A 33 -6.83 27.82 -5.04
N LEU A 34 -5.92 27.33 -5.89
CA LEU A 34 -4.79 26.51 -5.47
C LEU A 34 -3.85 27.28 -4.52
N GLU A 35 -3.56 28.54 -4.81
CA GLU A 35 -2.67 29.36 -3.98
C GLU A 35 -3.25 29.55 -2.56
N SER A 36 -4.52 29.96 -2.46
CA SER A 36 -5.18 30.13 -1.16
C SER A 36 -5.27 28.81 -0.39
N TYR A 37 -5.53 27.69 -1.08
CA TYR A 37 -5.51 26.37 -0.48
C TYR A 37 -4.14 26.01 0.09
N LEU A 38 -3.04 26.22 -0.66
CA LEU A 38 -1.69 25.88 -0.21
C LEU A 38 -1.24 26.74 0.98
N ILE A 39 -1.58 28.04 0.99
CA ILE A 39 -1.30 28.93 2.12
C ILE A 39 -2.03 28.46 3.38
N GLY A 40 -3.32 28.10 3.26
CA GLY A 40 -4.08 27.51 4.36
C GLY A 40 -3.49 26.17 4.80
N ALA A 41 -3.16 25.30 3.86
CA ALA A 41 -2.66 23.96 4.15
C ALA A 41 -1.32 23.96 4.89
N ALA A 42 -0.43 24.90 4.58
CA ALA A 42 0.87 25.02 5.23
C ALA A 42 0.80 25.49 6.70
N THR A 43 -0.33 26.08 7.09
CA THR A 43 -0.52 26.70 8.42
C THR A 43 -1.59 26.02 9.26
N SER A 44 -2.30 25.02 8.71
CA SER A 44 -3.50 24.43 9.29
C SER A 44 -3.34 22.98 9.72
N ILE A 45 -3.95 22.64 10.85
CA ILE A 45 -4.13 21.26 11.36
C ILE A 45 -5.02 20.44 10.42
N GLU A 46 -5.87 21.10 9.62
CA GLU A 46 -6.79 20.45 8.70
C GLU A 46 -6.06 19.56 7.68
N THR A 47 -4.85 19.94 7.24
CA THR A 47 -4.01 19.13 6.34
C THR A 47 -3.53 17.85 7.00
N GLU A 48 -3.21 17.89 8.30
CA GLU A 48 -2.83 16.71 9.06
C GLU A 48 -4.03 15.76 9.23
N LEU A 49 -5.22 16.31 9.48
CA LEU A 49 -6.46 15.53 9.53
C LEU A 49 -6.79 14.92 8.15
N GLU A 50 -6.61 15.68 7.07
CA GLU A 50 -6.78 15.21 5.69
C GLU A 50 -5.81 14.06 5.39
N PHE A 51 -4.53 14.18 5.77
CA PHE A 51 -3.56 13.09 5.63
C PHE A 51 -3.95 11.84 6.43
N LYS A 52 -4.32 12.00 7.71
CA LYS A 52 -4.73 10.88 8.58
C LYS A 52 -6.00 10.18 8.12
N SER A 53 -6.82 10.87 7.34
CA SER A 53 -8.04 10.29 6.77
C SER A 53 -7.78 9.37 5.56
N VAL A 54 -6.56 9.38 5.00
CA VAL A 54 -6.18 8.46 3.92
C VAL A 54 -6.08 7.04 4.48
N PRO A 55 -6.77 6.05 3.91
CA PRO A 55 -6.68 4.67 4.36
C PRO A 55 -5.25 4.16 4.29
N MET A 56 -4.70 3.73 5.43
CA MET A 56 -3.32 3.23 5.51
C MET A 56 -3.16 1.82 4.93
N THR A 57 -4.24 1.04 4.87
CA THR A 57 -4.22 -0.34 4.41
C THR A 57 -5.43 -0.62 3.54
N VAL A 58 -5.18 -1.20 2.38
CA VAL A 58 -6.21 -1.84 1.56
C VAL A 58 -5.99 -3.35 1.69
N GLU A 59 -7.05 -4.11 1.95
CA GLU A 59 -6.97 -5.57 1.99
C GLU A 59 -6.71 -6.10 0.57
N LYS A 60 -5.43 -6.16 0.20
CA LYS A 60 -4.98 -6.73 -1.07
C LYS A 60 -3.89 -7.76 -0.83
N SER A 61 -3.91 -8.79 -1.66
CA SER A 61 -2.92 -9.85 -1.57
C SER A 61 -1.52 -9.34 -1.91
N THR A 62 -0.54 -9.78 -1.13
CA THR A 62 0.90 -9.49 -1.27
C THR A 62 1.70 -10.80 -1.22
N SER A 63 1.05 -11.89 -1.63
CA SER A 63 1.53 -13.26 -1.43
C SER A 63 2.83 -13.53 -2.17
N ALA A 64 2.98 -12.98 -3.39
CA ALA A 64 4.20 -13.16 -4.19
C ALA A 64 5.43 -12.56 -3.50
N GLY A 65 5.28 -11.45 -2.77
CA GLY A 65 6.37 -10.85 -2.00
C GLY A 65 6.68 -11.57 -0.68
N LYS A 66 5.71 -12.30 -0.13
CA LYS A 66 5.83 -12.99 1.17
C LYS A 66 6.45 -14.38 1.10
N ILE A 67 6.53 -15.00 -0.08
CA ILE A 67 7.16 -16.32 -0.23
C ILE A 67 8.64 -16.26 0.20
N LEU A 68 9.13 -17.35 0.80
CA LEU A 68 10.45 -17.40 1.43
C LEU A 68 11.59 -16.93 0.51
N VAL A 69 11.58 -17.40 -0.74
CA VAL A 69 12.58 -17.09 -1.78
C VAL A 69 12.59 -15.59 -2.17
N ASN A 70 11.46 -14.89 -2.05
CA ASN A 70 11.37 -13.48 -2.41
C ASN A 70 11.60 -12.54 -1.22
N LYS A 71 11.61 -13.02 0.03
CA LYS A 71 11.82 -12.17 1.21
C LYS A 71 13.12 -11.35 1.12
N LEU A 72 14.20 -11.97 0.65
CA LEU A 72 15.51 -11.32 0.48
C LEU A 72 15.54 -10.31 -0.69
N LYS A 73 14.55 -10.34 -1.59
CA LYS A 73 14.40 -9.39 -2.69
C LYS A 73 13.64 -8.12 -2.25
N ASN A 74 13.17 -8.08 -0.99
CA ASN A 74 12.48 -6.94 -0.41
C ASN A 74 13.41 -6.20 0.56
N ARG A 75 13.45 -4.86 0.47
CA ARG A 75 14.16 -4.05 1.45
C ARG A 75 13.47 -4.06 2.82
N TYR A 76 12.13 -4.06 2.83
CA TYR A 76 11.31 -4.07 4.04
C TYR A 76 10.16 -5.06 3.90
N GLY A 77 9.85 -5.82 4.95
CA GLY A 77 8.78 -6.84 4.91
C GLY A 77 7.36 -6.28 4.97
N ASN A 78 7.20 -5.03 5.42
CA ASN A 78 5.93 -4.30 5.48
C ASN A 78 5.66 -3.45 4.24
N ASN A 79 6.57 -3.41 3.27
CA ASN A 79 6.42 -2.69 2.01
C ASN A 79 6.58 -3.66 0.84
N LEU A 80 5.46 -4.23 0.42
CA LEU A 80 5.37 -5.25 -0.63
C LEU A 80 4.37 -4.80 -1.70
N PRO A 81 4.62 -5.11 -2.99
CA PRO A 81 3.68 -4.80 -4.05
C PRO A 81 2.44 -5.70 -3.93
N PHE A 82 1.28 -5.17 -4.32
CA PHE A 82 0.07 -5.98 -4.41
C PHE A 82 0.16 -6.94 -5.60
N ASP A 83 -0.37 -8.15 -5.44
CA ASP A 83 -0.31 -9.19 -6.47
C ASP A 83 -1.01 -8.76 -7.77
N GLU A 84 -2.06 -7.93 -7.66
CA GLU A 84 -2.84 -7.42 -8.80
C GLU A 84 -2.07 -6.45 -9.70
N ASN A 85 -1.18 -5.64 -9.12
CA ASN A 85 -0.49 -4.56 -9.86
C ASN A 85 1.03 -4.66 -9.77
N ARG A 86 1.58 -5.77 -9.30
CA ARG A 86 3.02 -5.98 -9.29
C ARG A 86 3.57 -6.03 -10.71
N VAL A 87 4.79 -5.55 -10.88
CA VAL A 87 5.54 -5.79 -12.11
C VAL A 87 5.92 -7.28 -12.16
N ILE A 88 5.63 -7.94 -13.29
CA ILE A 88 5.97 -9.35 -13.53
C ILE A 88 7.11 -9.38 -14.54
N LEU A 89 8.29 -9.81 -14.09
CA LEU A 89 9.44 -9.96 -14.98
C LEU A 89 9.30 -11.21 -15.87
N PRO A 90 9.92 -11.24 -17.06
CA PRO A 90 10.08 -12.47 -17.82
C PRO A 90 10.78 -13.54 -16.99
N LYS A 91 10.22 -14.76 -16.96
CA LYS A 91 10.81 -15.88 -16.22
C LYS A 91 12.13 -16.32 -16.85
N ILE A 92 13.13 -16.53 -16.02
CA ILE A 92 14.40 -17.15 -16.40
C ILE A 92 14.20 -18.68 -16.42
N PRO A 93 14.61 -19.39 -17.48
CA PRO A 93 14.46 -20.85 -17.56
C PRO A 93 15.11 -21.57 -16.36
N ASN A 94 14.40 -22.57 -15.81
CA ASN A 94 14.84 -23.37 -14.66
C ASN A 94 15.10 -22.56 -13.36
N GLN A 95 14.61 -21.31 -13.26
CA GLN A 95 14.68 -20.51 -12.05
C GLN A 95 13.28 -20.10 -11.60
N ASP A 96 12.75 -20.83 -10.62
CA ASP A 96 11.43 -20.53 -10.06
C ASP A 96 11.42 -19.16 -9.37
N ASN A 97 10.29 -18.46 -9.45
CA ASN A 97 10.07 -17.14 -8.84
C ASN A 97 11.03 -16.05 -9.34
N SER A 98 11.65 -16.25 -10.52
CA SER A 98 12.46 -15.24 -11.21
C SER A 98 11.63 -14.09 -11.79
N ASP A 99 10.30 -14.21 -11.79
CA ASP A 99 9.35 -13.19 -12.25
C ASP A 99 9.06 -12.09 -11.20
N TYR A 100 9.66 -12.18 -10.01
CA TYR A 100 9.40 -11.25 -8.91
C TYR A 100 10.44 -10.13 -8.81
N ILE A 101 9.93 -8.90 -8.77
CA ILE A 101 10.62 -7.69 -8.31
C ILE A 101 9.67 -6.91 -7.40
N ASN A 102 10.20 -6.25 -6.36
CA ASN A 102 9.40 -5.36 -5.52
C ASN A 102 9.14 -4.05 -6.27
N ALA A 103 8.07 -4.02 -7.08
CA ALA A 103 7.59 -2.87 -7.83
C ALA A 103 6.10 -3.04 -8.20
N SER A 104 5.39 -1.93 -8.33
CA SER A 104 3.98 -1.86 -8.79
C SER A 104 3.85 -0.93 -9.99
N TYR A 105 2.88 -1.18 -10.88
CA TYR A 105 2.48 -0.28 -11.98
C TYR A 105 1.79 0.99 -11.47
#